data_AF-A0AAV6VJU2-F1
#
_entry.id   AF-A0AAV6VJU2-F1
#
_cell.length_a   1.000
_cell.length_b   1.000
_cell.length_c   1.000
_cell.angle_alpha   90.00
_cell.angle_beta   90.00
_cell.angle_gamma   90.00
#
_symmetry.space_group_name_H-M   'P 1'
#
loop_
_entity.id
_entity.type
_entity.pdbx_description
1 polymer ?
#
loop_
_entity_poly.entity_id
_entity_poly.type
_entity_poly.pdbx_seq_one_letter_code
_entity_poly.pdbx_strand_id
1 'polypeptide(L)'
;MTVVHSMTDPDKLEVVEINAWRAGLHYHVLFLYNPPNNRPNLDCLLDGWSRHSLLFGDFNAHSRRWGYDNIDAVGCIVENFIDSAPIEFIENRDGSPTFLSYKGATSHPDLLLAHPFVSNRIEHTLLPAPGGAGHKLLVAELNTGPGEYKEPRFPRWNLKKANWTRYRELTDYLMNDSFVSGNVDRAIGILLISLWLVR
;
A
#
# COMPACT_ATOMS: atom_id res chain seq x y z
N MET A 1 5.88 -19.50 1.46
CA MET A 1 4.54 -18.92 1.56
C MET A 1 4.16 -18.98 3.03
N THR A 2 3.93 -17.82 3.64
CA THR A 2 3.64 -17.66 5.06
C THR A 2 2.42 -16.76 5.18
N VAL A 3 1.47 -17.08 6.05
CA VAL A 3 0.38 -16.15 6.37
C VAL A 3 0.93 -15.15 7.38
N VAL A 4 0.94 -13.87 7.02
CA VAL A 4 1.50 -12.80 7.87
C VAL A 4 0.41 -12.02 8.60
N HIS A 5 -0.80 -11.98 8.05
CA HIS A 5 -1.97 -11.45 8.70
C HIS A 5 -3.21 -12.23 8.28
N SER A 6 -4.04 -12.61 9.25
CA SER A 6 -5.28 -13.34 9.04
C SER A 6 -6.43 -12.58 9.67
N MET A 7 -7.65 -12.80 9.15
CA MET A 7 -8.85 -12.14 9.68
C MET A 7 -8.97 -12.29 11.20
N THR A 8 -9.17 -11.16 11.87
CA THR A 8 -9.54 -11.06 13.28
C THR A 8 -10.79 -10.18 13.40
N ASP A 9 -11.54 -10.27 14.50
CA ASP A 9 -12.60 -9.28 14.75
C ASP A 9 -11.96 -8.06 15.44
N PRO A 10 -11.95 -6.85 14.85
CA PRO A 10 -12.73 -6.38 13.69
C PRO A 10 -11.99 -6.31 12.34
N ASP A 11 -10.67 -6.53 12.27
CA ASP A 11 -9.91 -6.43 11.02
C ASP A 11 -9.92 -7.71 10.18
N LYS A 12 -10.64 -7.66 9.07
CA LYS A 12 -10.84 -8.80 8.17
C LYS A 12 -9.84 -8.86 7.01
N LEU A 13 -8.75 -8.12 7.10
CA LEU A 13 -7.69 -8.20 6.11
C LEU A 13 -7.03 -9.59 6.13
N GLU A 14 -6.72 -10.12 4.96
CA GLU A 14 -5.87 -11.30 4.82
C GLU A 14 -4.65 -10.95 3.99
N VAL A 15 -3.48 -11.36 4.47
CA VAL A 15 -2.21 -11.12 3.80
C VAL A 15 -1.36 -12.38 3.82
N VAL A 16 -0.97 -12.81 2.63
CA VAL A 16 -0.04 -13.91 2.43
C VAL A 16 1.27 -13.37 1.89
N GLU A 17 2.35 -13.76 2.53
CA GLU A 17 3.70 -13.41 2.14
C GLU A 17 4.37 -14.56 1.38
N ILE A 18 5.06 -14.20 0.30
CA ILE A 18 5.97 -15.06 -0.44
C ILE A 18 7.33 -14.36 -0.52
N ASN A 19 8.33 -15.03 0.04
CA ASN A 19 9.72 -14.67 -0.10
C ASN A 19 10.33 -15.45 -1.26
N ALA A 20 10.89 -14.75 -2.24
CA ALA A 20 11.50 -15.34 -3.42
C ALA A 20 12.94 -14.84 -3.60
N TRP A 21 13.81 -15.69 -4.14
CA TRP A 21 15.19 -15.35 -4.43
C TRP A 21 15.48 -15.57 -5.91
N ARG A 22 16.07 -14.57 -6.56
CA ARG A 22 16.49 -14.67 -7.95
C ARG A 22 17.73 -13.81 -8.19
N ALA A 23 18.74 -14.39 -8.84
CA ALA A 23 20.02 -13.73 -9.12
C ALA A 23 20.68 -13.09 -7.87
N GLY A 24 20.58 -13.75 -6.71
CA GLY A 24 21.13 -13.25 -5.45
C GLY A 24 20.32 -12.12 -4.78
N LEU A 25 19.22 -11.68 -5.39
CA LEU A 25 18.31 -10.69 -4.82
C LEU A 25 17.12 -11.36 -4.15
N HIS A 26 16.71 -10.81 -3.01
CA HIS A 26 15.51 -11.19 -2.29
C HIS A 26 14.35 -10.31 -2.71
N TYR A 27 13.22 -10.94 -3.05
CA TYR A 27 11.96 -10.31 -3.42
C TYR A 27 10.93 -10.64 -2.34
N HIS A 28 10.32 -9.60 -1.80
CA HIS A 28 9.29 -9.69 -0.78
C HIS A 28 7.92 -9.43 -1.44
N VAL A 29 7.12 -10.48 -1.58
CA VAL A 29 5.88 -10.46 -2.35
C VAL A 29 4.70 -10.68 -1.44
N LEU A 30 3.77 -9.73 -1.43
CA LEU A 30 2.57 -9.77 -0.59
C LEU A 30 1.32 -9.93 -1.46
N PHE A 31 0.46 -10.86 -1.07
CA PHE A 31 -0.88 -11.06 -1.62
C PHE A 31 -1.90 -10.61 -0.60
N LEU A 32 -2.78 -9.71 -0.98
CA LEU A 32 -3.76 -9.10 -0.07
C LEU A 32 -5.18 -9.41 -0.52
N TYR A 33 -6.03 -9.74 0.44
CA TYR A 33 -7.48 -9.75 0.26
C TYR A 33 -8.12 -8.92 1.35
N ASN A 34 -8.76 -7.82 0.96
CA ASN A 34 -9.58 -7.00 1.83
C ASN A 34 -11.05 -7.22 1.44
N PRO A 35 -11.88 -7.84 2.28
CA PRO A 35 -13.27 -8.06 1.94
C PRO A 35 -14.03 -6.73 1.84
N PRO A 36 -15.11 -6.66 1.05
CA PRO A 36 -15.91 -5.45 0.91
C PRO A 36 -16.36 -4.90 2.26
N ASN A 37 -16.33 -3.57 2.41
CA ASN A 37 -16.70 -2.83 3.63
C ASN A 37 -15.76 -3.01 4.83
N ASN A 38 -14.63 -3.72 4.69
CA ASN A 38 -13.58 -3.69 5.71
C ASN A 38 -12.73 -2.42 5.57
N ARG A 39 -12.37 -1.81 6.70
CA ARG A 39 -11.44 -0.67 6.77
C ARG A 39 -10.10 -1.18 7.29
N PRO A 40 -9.20 -1.65 6.41
CA PRO A 40 -8.01 -2.36 6.84
C PRO A 40 -7.01 -1.42 7.51
N ASN A 41 -6.27 -1.93 8.48
CA ASN A 41 -5.00 -1.32 8.86
C ASN A 41 -3.89 -1.86 7.93
N LEU A 42 -3.29 -0.97 7.13
CA LEU A 42 -2.26 -1.35 6.16
C LEU A 42 -0.83 -1.19 6.69
N ASP A 43 -0.65 -0.72 7.93
CA ASP A 43 0.67 -0.44 8.50
C ASP A 43 1.55 -1.70 8.56
N CYS A 44 0.95 -2.86 8.81
CA CYS A 44 1.66 -4.15 8.86
C CYS A 44 2.29 -4.54 7.52
N LEU A 45 1.83 -3.98 6.40
CA LEU A 45 2.39 -4.24 5.07
C LEU A 45 3.75 -3.55 4.87
N LEU A 46 4.10 -2.59 5.74
CA LEU A 46 5.38 -1.91 5.70
C LEU A 46 6.48 -2.71 6.42
N ASP A 47 6.12 -3.72 7.21
CA ASP A 47 7.06 -4.61 7.87
C ASP A 47 7.81 -5.42 6.80
N GLY A 48 9.12 -5.19 6.69
CA GLY A 48 9.95 -5.81 5.65
C GLY A 48 9.77 -5.22 4.24
N TRP A 49 9.04 -4.11 4.08
CA TRP A 49 8.95 -3.41 2.80
C TRP A 49 10.32 -2.85 2.38
N SER A 50 10.77 -3.21 1.18
CA SER A 50 12.11 -2.90 0.69
C SER A 50 12.13 -2.62 -0.81
N ARG A 51 13.32 -2.37 -1.37
CA ARG A 51 13.49 -2.02 -2.80
C ARG A 51 12.97 -3.07 -3.78
N HIS A 52 12.81 -4.32 -3.35
CA HIS A 52 12.32 -5.43 -4.18
C HIS A 52 10.96 -5.94 -3.70
N SER A 53 10.16 -5.06 -3.09
CA SER A 53 8.82 -5.41 -2.62
C SER A 53 7.74 -5.18 -3.66
N LEU A 54 6.81 -6.12 -3.71
CA LEU A 54 5.60 -6.09 -4.52
C LEU A 54 4.41 -6.46 -3.64
N LEU A 55 3.29 -5.79 -3.85
CA LEU A 55 2.03 -6.05 -3.16
C LEU A 55 0.90 -6.05 -4.19
N PHE A 56 0.12 -7.11 -4.23
CA PHE A 56 -1.00 -7.21 -5.17
C PHE A 56 -2.15 -7.97 -4.56
N GLY A 57 -3.35 -7.69 -5.04
CA GLY A 57 -4.55 -8.35 -4.55
C GLY A 57 -5.79 -7.52 -4.69
N ASP A 58 -6.86 -8.02 -4.11
CA ASP A 58 -8.17 -7.39 -4.10
C ASP A 58 -8.29 -6.49 -2.87
N PHE A 59 -8.30 -5.17 -3.10
CA PHE A 59 -8.41 -4.16 -2.05
C PHE A 59 -9.86 -3.77 -1.75
N ASN A 60 -10.81 -4.07 -2.65
CA ASN A 60 -12.18 -3.57 -2.61
C ASN A 60 -12.26 -2.06 -2.28
N ALA A 61 -11.35 -1.27 -2.86
CA ALA A 61 -11.17 0.15 -2.57
C ALA A 61 -11.54 0.99 -3.79
N HIS A 62 -12.38 2.01 -3.64
CA HIS A 62 -12.79 2.86 -4.76
C HIS A 62 -11.91 4.10 -4.82
N SER A 63 -11.20 4.30 -5.92
CA SER A 63 -10.56 5.58 -6.25
C SER A 63 -10.52 5.84 -7.75
N ARG A 64 -10.62 7.13 -8.09
CA ARG A 64 -10.34 7.66 -9.43
C ARG A 64 -8.93 7.33 -9.92
N ARG A 65 -7.96 7.11 -9.03
CA ARG A 65 -6.58 6.75 -9.40
C ARG A 65 -6.47 5.43 -10.18
N TRP A 66 -7.41 4.52 -9.97
CA TRP A 66 -7.40 3.20 -10.61
C TRP A 66 -8.72 2.86 -11.31
N GLY A 67 -9.55 3.85 -11.62
CA GLY A 67 -10.65 3.70 -12.58
C GLY A 67 -12.08 3.79 -12.02
N TYR A 68 -12.29 4.21 -10.77
CA TYR A 68 -13.64 4.49 -10.25
C TYR A 68 -14.06 5.95 -10.49
N ASP A 69 -15.36 6.22 -10.57
CA ASP A 69 -15.89 7.60 -10.71
C ASP A 69 -15.82 8.41 -9.40
N ASN A 70 -15.69 7.71 -8.28
CA ASN A 70 -15.66 8.26 -6.93
C ASN A 70 -14.47 7.74 -6.12
N ILE A 71 -14.30 8.32 -4.94
CA ILE A 71 -13.42 7.81 -3.90
C ILE A 71 -14.26 7.46 -2.68
N ASP A 72 -14.04 6.29 -2.09
CA ASP A 72 -14.69 5.87 -0.85
C ASP A 72 -13.72 5.92 0.34
N ALA A 73 -14.19 5.53 1.52
CA ALA A 73 -13.36 5.58 2.72
C ALA A 73 -12.15 4.63 2.65
N VAL A 74 -12.31 3.46 2.03
CA VAL A 74 -11.24 2.48 1.85
C VAL A 74 -10.24 2.97 0.81
N GLY A 75 -10.70 3.54 -0.30
CA GLY A 75 -9.87 4.22 -1.29
C GLY A 75 -9.03 5.35 -0.70
N CYS A 76 -9.59 6.15 0.20
CA CYS A 76 -8.82 7.15 0.95
C CYS A 76 -7.69 6.51 1.77
N ILE A 77 -7.95 5.39 2.45
CA ILE A 77 -6.93 4.66 3.24
C ILE A 77 -5.82 4.16 2.31
N VAL A 78 -6.18 3.51 1.20
CA VAL A 78 -5.21 2.96 0.23
C VAL A 78 -4.40 4.07 -0.45
N GLU A 79 -5.02 5.18 -0.84
CA GLU A 79 -4.29 6.34 -1.40
C GLU A 79 -3.30 6.92 -0.38
N ASN A 80 -3.73 7.09 0.87
CA ASN A 80 -2.85 7.60 1.91
C ASN A 80 -1.68 6.64 2.17
N PHE A 81 -1.95 5.34 2.21
CA PHE A 81 -0.91 4.31 2.34
C PHE A 81 0.14 4.43 1.22
N ILE A 82 -0.30 4.49 -0.04
CA ILE A 82 0.59 4.68 -1.20
C ILE A 82 1.38 5.99 -1.09
N ASP A 83 0.73 7.09 -0.71
CA ASP A 83 1.36 8.41 -0.62
C ASP A 83 2.34 8.55 0.57
N SER A 84 2.26 7.67 1.56
CA SER A 84 3.01 7.76 2.83
C SER A 84 4.37 7.05 2.83
N ALA A 85 4.60 6.16 1.86
CA ALA A 85 5.76 5.26 1.76
C ALA A 85 6.28 5.20 0.31
N PRO A 86 7.49 4.67 0.05
CA PRO A 86 7.97 4.46 -1.31
C PRO A 86 7.22 3.30 -1.97
N ILE A 87 5.98 3.58 -2.38
CA ILE A 87 5.03 2.68 -3.00
C ILE A 87 4.47 3.37 -4.24
N GLU A 88 4.46 2.67 -5.36
CA GLU A 88 3.87 3.13 -6.60
C GLU A 88 2.77 2.16 -7.04
N PHE A 89 1.63 2.72 -7.43
CA PHE A 89 0.59 1.99 -8.14
C PHE A 89 1.02 1.76 -9.59
N ILE A 90 0.97 0.51 -10.03
CA ILE A 90 1.26 0.11 -11.41
C ILE A 90 -0.05 0.17 -12.20
N GLU A 91 -0.18 1.22 -13.01
CA GLU A 91 -1.40 1.50 -13.76
C GLU A 91 -1.69 0.46 -14.84
N ASN A 92 -2.95 0.02 -14.90
CA ASN A 92 -3.43 -0.79 -16.02
C ASN A 92 -3.56 0.08 -17.27
N ARG A 93 -2.56 0.03 -18.16
CA ARG A 93 -2.51 0.86 -19.37
C ARG A 93 -3.70 0.68 -20.30
N ASP A 94 -4.27 -0.52 -20.34
CA ASP A 94 -5.45 -0.81 -21.16
C ASP A 94 -6.73 -0.23 -20.57
N GLY A 95 -6.68 0.28 -19.33
CA GLY A 95 -7.84 0.80 -18.59
C GLY A 95 -8.93 -0.23 -18.36
N SER A 96 -8.67 -1.51 -18.64
CA SER A 96 -9.69 -2.54 -18.59
C SER A 96 -10.05 -2.90 -17.15
N PRO A 97 -11.32 -3.20 -16.86
CA PRO A 97 -11.75 -3.57 -15.51
C PRO A 97 -11.14 -4.91 -15.10
N THR A 98 -10.74 -5.02 -13.84
CA THR A 98 -10.19 -6.26 -13.27
C THR A 98 -11.29 -7.20 -12.81
N PHE A 99 -12.52 -6.70 -12.61
CA PHE A 99 -13.66 -7.49 -12.18
C PHE A 99 -14.90 -7.25 -13.05
N LEU A 100 -15.62 -8.32 -13.36
CA LEU A 100 -16.94 -8.34 -13.97
C LEU A 100 -17.92 -9.05 -13.03
N SER A 101 -18.84 -8.30 -12.44
CA SER A 101 -19.90 -8.86 -11.62
C SER A 101 -20.86 -9.72 -12.44
N TYR A 102 -21.55 -10.65 -11.77
CA TYR A 102 -22.62 -11.44 -12.38
C TYR A 102 -23.74 -10.59 -13.02
N LYS A 103 -23.95 -9.37 -12.51
CA LYS A 103 -24.95 -8.42 -13.03
C LYS A 103 -24.46 -7.63 -14.25
N GLY A 104 -23.25 -7.90 -14.76
CA GLY A 104 -22.66 -7.22 -15.90
C GLY A 104 -21.96 -5.90 -15.56
N ALA A 105 -21.98 -5.45 -14.30
CA ALA A 105 -21.22 -4.27 -13.86
C ALA A 105 -19.73 -4.62 -13.78
N THR A 106 -18.87 -3.68 -14.19
CA THR A 106 -17.41 -3.83 -14.18
C THR A 106 -16.76 -2.88 -13.17
N SER A 107 -15.61 -3.27 -12.62
CA SER A 107 -14.90 -2.47 -11.60
C SER A 107 -13.41 -2.83 -11.52
N HIS A 108 -12.68 -2.12 -10.65
CA HIS A 108 -11.21 -2.21 -10.50
C HIS A 108 -10.78 -2.51 -9.05
N PRO A 109 -11.27 -3.59 -8.41
CA PRO A 109 -10.93 -3.90 -7.03
C PRO A 109 -9.48 -4.40 -6.86
N ASP A 110 -8.89 -4.95 -7.93
CA ASP A 110 -7.56 -5.55 -7.89
C ASP A 110 -6.47 -4.52 -8.22
N LEU A 111 -5.47 -4.38 -7.34
CA LEU A 111 -4.36 -3.44 -7.51
C LEU A 111 -3.01 -4.16 -7.52
N LEU A 112 -2.06 -3.57 -8.25
CA LEU A 112 -0.65 -3.92 -8.20
C LEU A 112 0.15 -2.72 -7.72
N LEU A 113 0.81 -2.89 -6.59
CA LEU A 113 1.66 -1.91 -5.93
C LEU A 113 3.10 -2.44 -5.88
N ALA A 114 4.08 -1.57 -6.05
CA ALA A 114 5.49 -1.96 -5.98
C ALA A 114 6.37 -0.84 -5.46
N HIS A 115 7.57 -1.19 -4.98
CA HIS A 115 8.56 -0.17 -4.67
C HIS A 115 9.01 0.54 -5.97
N PRO A 116 9.22 1.88 -5.98
CA PRO A 116 9.67 2.64 -7.16
C PRO A 116 10.96 2.13 -7.82
N PHE A 117 11.74 1.33 -7.08
CA PHE A 117 13.00 0.74 -7.56
C PHE A 117 12.75 -0.35 -8.62
N VAL A 118 11.64 -1.09 -8.49
CA VAL A 118 11.24 -2.16 -9.42
C VAL A 118 10.04 -1.79 -10.27
N SER A 119 9.25 -0.77 -9.92
CA SER A 119 8.01 -0.39 -10.62
C SER A 119 8.17 -0.21 -12.12
N ASN A 120 9.26 0.45 -12.56
CA ASN A 120 9.55 0.70 -13.97
C ASN A 120 9.97 -0.55 -14.77
N ARG A 121 10.17 -1.68 -14.10
CA ARG A 121 10.55 -2.98 -14.68
C ARG A 121 9.41 -3.98 -14.63
N ILE A 122 8.24 -3.56 -14.14
CA ILE A 122 7.05 -4.37 -14.06
C ILE A 122 6.14 -4.00 -15.23
N GLU A 123 5.78 -5.01 -16.00
CA GLU A 123 4.64 -4.96 -16.90
C GLU A 123 3.55 -5.85 -16.33
N HIS A 124 2.29 -5.49 -16.50
CA HIS A 124 1.20 -6.38 -16.13
C HIS A 124 0.16 -6.51 -17.23
N THR A 125 -0.48 -7.67 -17.24
CA THR A 125 -1.55 -8.00 -18.15
C THR A 125 -2.73 -8.60 -17.38
N LEU A 126 -3.94 -8.43 -17.93
CA LEU A 126 -5.14 -9.04 -17.37
C LEU A 126 -5.58 -10.19 -18.27
N LEU A 127 -5.59 -11.40 -17.72
CA LEU A 127 -6.07 -12.59 -18.42
C LEU A 127 -7.48 -12.97 -17.94
N PRO A 128 -8.35 -13.50 -18.81
CA PRO A 128 -9.61 -14.10 -18.36
C PRO A 128 -9.34 -15.22 -17.35
N ALA A 129 -9.96 -15.17 -16.17
CA ALA A 129 -9.84 -16.25 -15.21
C ALA A 129 -10.78 -17.42 -15.59
N PRO A 130 -10.28 -18.67 -15.60
CA PRO A 130 -11.15 -19.83 -15.72
C PRO A 130 -12.00 -19.95 -14.44
N GLY A 131 -13.32 -20.14 -14.59
CA GLY A 131 -14.20 -20.48 -13.46
C GLY A 131 -15.24 -19.44 -13.02
N GLY A 132 -15.41 -18.33 -13.73
CA GLY A 132 -16.61 -17.50 -13.60
C GLY A 132 -16.77 -16.68 -12.30
N ALA A 133 -15.72 -16.54 -11.50
CA ALA A 133 -15.73 -15.70 -10.28
C ALA A 133 -15.79 -14.19 -10.57
N GLY A 134 -15.76 -13.78 -11.85
CA GLY A 134 -15.82 -12.38 -12.26
C GLY A 134 -14.48 -11.66 -12.30
N HIS A 135 -13.53 -12.02 -11.43
CA HIS A 135 -12.16 -11.47 -11.46
C HIS A 135 -11.39 -11.95 -12.70
N LYS A 136 -10.54 -11.08 -13.22
CA LYS A 136 -9.48 -11.40 -14.18
C LYS A 136 -8.20 -11.71 -13.41
N LEU A 137 -7.36 -12.55 -14.00
CA LEU A 137 -6.03 -12.83 -13.46
C LEU A 137 -5.12 -11.64 -13.76
N LEU A 138 -4.60 -11.00 -12.71
CA LEU A 138 -3.55 -10.01 -12.84
C LEU A 138 -2.20 -10.73 -12.89
N VAL A 139 -1.52 -10.68 -14.04
CA VAL A 139 -0.21 -11.28 -14.24
C VAL A 139 0.82 -10.16 -14.31
N ALA A 140 1.76 -10.15 -13.36
CA ALA A 140 2.86 -9.20 -13.32
C ALA A 140 4.17 -9.87 -13.76
N GLU A 141 4.84 -9.27 -14.73
CA GLU A 141 6.14 -9.70 -15.25
C GLU A 141 7.20 -8.70 -14.81
N LEU A 142 8.13 -9.16 -13.98
CA LEU A 142 9.25 -8.35 -13.50
C LEU A 142 10.52 -8.67 -14.28
N ASN A 143 11.06 -7.66 -14.96
CA ASN A 143 12.38 -7.76 -15.59
C ASN A 143 13.49 -7.61 -14.55
N THR A 144 14.17 -8.72 -14.23
CA THR A 144 15.27 -8.77 -13.25
C THR A 144 16.64 -8.42 -13.84
N GLY A 145 16.71 -7.94 -15.09
CA GLY A 145 17.94 -7.49 -15.71
C GLY A 145 18.51 -6.20 -15.07
N PRO A 146 19.74 -5.81 -15.44
CA PRO A 146 20.30 -4.52 -15.06
C PRO A 146 19.44 -3.41 -15.67
N GLY A 147 18.63 -2.76 -14.83
CA GLY A 147 17.76 -1.67 -15.22
C GLY A 147 18.28 -0.33 -14.72
N GLU A 148 17.95 0.74 -15.43
CA GLU A 148 18.16 2.10 -14.92
C GLU A 148 17.35 2.29 -13.63
N TYR A 149 18.06 2.61 -12.55
CA TYR A 149 17.45 3.05 -11.31
C TYR A 149 16.87 4.44 -11.52
N LYS A 150 15.56 4.58 -11.34
CA LYS A 150 14.95 5.89 -11.08
C LYS A 150 14.99 6.13 -9.59
N GLU A 151 15.54 7.27 -9.18
CA GLU A 151 15.41 7.75 -7.80
C GLU A 151 13.92 7.72 -7.42
N PRO A 152 13.54 7.05 -6.32
CA PRO A 152 12.17 7.02 -5.85
C PRO A 152 11.71 8.45 -5.67
N ARG A 153 10.49 8.73 -6.13
CA ARG A 153 9.81 9.96 -5.70
C ARG A 153 9.57 9.80 -4.21
N PHE A 154 10.32 10.54 -3.39
CA PHE A 154 10.08 10.56 -1.95
C PHE A 154 8.61 10.86 -1.68
N PRO A 155 7.99 10.18 -0.69
CA PRO A 155 6.59 10.40 -0.35
C PRO A 155 6.36 11.90 -0.17
N ARG A 156 5.43 12.44 -0.96
CA ARG A 156 5.07 13.85 -0.88
C ARG A 156 4.15 14.00 0.31
N TRP A 157 4.68 14.55 1.40
CA TRP A 157 3.91 14.83 2.60
C TRP A 157 2.68 15.66 2.25
N ASN A 158 1.50 15.07 2.37
CA ASN A 158 0.25 15.79 2.20
C ASN A 158 -0.12 16.50 3.50
N LEU A 159 0.55 17.63 3.74
CA LEU A 159 0.35 18.45 4.94
C LEU A 159 -1.10 18.94 5.11
N LYS A 160 -1.92 18.90 4.06
CA LYS A 160 -3.35 19.25 4.14
C LYS A 160 -4.20 18.14 4.78
N LYS A 161 -3.77 16.88 4.66
CA LYS A 161 -4.46 15.72 5.26
C LYS A 161 -4.02 15.44 6.70
N ALA A 162 -2.89 16.00 7.13
CA ALA A 162 -2.34 15.78 8.47
C ALA A 162 -3.30 16.27 9.57
N ASN A 163 -3.47 15.45 10.62
CA ASN A 163 -4.27 15.82 11.78
C ASN A 163 -3.47 16.70 12.75
N TRP A 164 -3.40 17.99 12.44
CA TRP A 164 -2.63 18.98 13.21
C TRP A 164 -3.09 19.13 14.66
N THR A 165 -4.37 18.89 14.94
CA THR A 165 -4.90 18.92 16.32
C THR A 165 -4.30 17.79 17.14
N ARG A 166 -4.38 16.56 16.62
CA ARG A 166 -3.76 15.40 17.27
C ARG A 166 -2.25 15.55 17.39
N TYR A 167 -1.60 16.18 16.40
CA TYR A 167 -0.15 16.41 16.44
C TYR A 167 0.21 17.29 17.61
N ARG A 168 -0.53 18.40 17.77
CA ARG A 168 -0.37 19.33 18.88
C ARG A 168 -0.58 18.62 20.21
N GLU A 169 -1.68 17.88 20.36
CA GLU A 169 -2.00 17.14 21.58
C GLU A 169 -0.89 16.14 21.94
N LEU A 170 -0.41 15.36 20.97
CA LEU A 170 0.66 14.39 21.19
C LEU A 170 1.98 15.07 21.55
N THR A 171 2.30 16.16 20.85
CA THR A 171 3.52 16.92 21.08
C THR A 171 3.49 17.56 22.45
N ASP A 172 2.38 18.19 22.85
CA ASP A 172 2.21 18.81 24.17
C ASP A 172 2.30 17.76 25.29
N TYR A 173 1.69 16.59 25.09
CA TYR A 173 1.77 15.46 26.02
C TYR A 173 3.21 14.94 26.18
N LEU A 174 3.90 14.65 25.09
CA LEU A 174 5.26 14.08 25.11
C LEU A 174 6.32 15.12 25.48
N MET A 175 6.10 16.41 25.18
CA MET A 175 7.01 17.50 25.55
C MET A 175 6.94 17.83 27.03
N ASN A 176 5.75 17.77 27.66
CA ASN A 176 5.63 17.96 29.11
C ASN A 176 6.45 16.93 29.90
N ASP A 177 6.67 15.73 29.36
CA ASP A 177 7.48 14.68 29.99
C ASP A 177 9.00 14.82 29.73
N SER A 178 9.41 15.47 28.63
CA SER A 178 10.81 15.50 28.17
C SER A 178 11.60 16.76 28.53
N PHE A 179 10.95 17.87 28.88
CA PHE A 179 11.63 19.07 29.38
C PHE A 179 12.30 18.87 30.75
N VAL A 180 11.97 17.80 31.47
CA VAL A 180 12.63 17.44 32.74
C VAL A 180 14.09 16.99 32.53
N SER A 181 14.48 16.55 31.31
CA SER A 181 15.82 15.98 31.06
C SER A 181 16.77 16.82 30.18
N GLY A 182 16.34 17.97 29.66
CA GLY A 182 17.22 18.91 28.91
C GLY A 182 17.88 18.36 27.62
N ASN A 183 17.39 17.26 27.07
CA ASN A 183 18.02 16.57 25.95
C ASN A 183 17.32 16.91 24.61
N VAL A 184 17.99 17.71 23.78
CA VAL A 184 17.49 18.21 22.49
C VAL A 184 17.23 17.07 21.49
N ASP A 185 18.05 16.02 21.48
CA ASP A 185 17.85 14.88 20.59
C ASP A 185 16.57 14.10 20.92
N ARG A 186 16.24 14.03 22.21
CA ARG A 186 14.98 13.41 22.68
C ARG A 186 13.76 14.23 22.24
N ALA A 187 13.85 15.55 22.27
CA ALA A 187 12.80 16.45 21.79
C ALA A 187 12.61 16.35 20.27
N ILE A 188 13.70 16.26 19.49
CA ILE A 188 13.64 16.04 18.03
C ILE A 188 13.02 14.67 17.73
N GLY A 189 13.40 13.62 18.46
CA GLY A 189 12.79 12.29 18.33
C GLY A 189 11.28 12.31 18.58
N ILE A 190 10.83 13.00 19.63
CA ILE A 190 9.40 13.17 19.95
C ILE A 190 8.65 13.89 18.83
N LEU A 191 9.21 14.96 18.27
CA LEU A 191 8.60 15.70 17.17
C LEU A 191 8.45 14.83 15.92
N LEU A 192 9.47 14.03 15.57
CA LEU A 192 9.45 13.14 14.42
C LEU A 192 8.46 11.99 14.60
N ILE A 193 8.40 11.38 15.80
CA ILE A 193 7.43 10.33 16.15
C ILE A 193 6.01 10.90 16.10
N SER A 194 5.79 12.08 16.71
CA SER A 194 4.47 12.72 16.72
C SER A 194 4.01 13.05 15.30
N LEU A 195 4.91 13.52 14.44
CA LEU A 195 4.62 13.81 13.04
C LEU A 195 4.30 12.54 12.23
N TRP A 196 4.93 11.42 12.59
CA TRP A 196 4.63 10.12 11.97
C TRP A 196 3.24 9.60 12.37
N LEU A 197 2.83 9.80 13.63
CA LEU A 197 1.55 9.34 14.20
C LEU A 197 0.31 10.14 13.77
N VAL A 198 0.49 11.22 13.03
CA VAL A 198 -0.60 12.07 12.49
C VAL A 198 -0.64 12.16 10.97
N ARG A 199 0.04 11.22 10.32
CA ARG A 199 -0.15 10.91 8.91
C ARG A 199 -1.52 10.29 8.65
#